data_AF-A0A662CPM0-F1
#
_entry.id   AF-A0A662CPM0-F1
#
_cell.length_a   1.000
_cell.length_b   1.000
_cell.length_c   1.000
_cell.angle_alpha   90.00
_cell.angle_beta   90.00
_cell.angle_gamma   90.00
#
_symmetry.space_group_name_H-M   'P 1'
#
loop_
_entity.id
_entity.type
_entity.pdbx_description
1 polymer ?
#
loop_
_entity_poly.entity_id
_entity_poly.type
_entity_poly.pdbx_seq_one_letter_code
_entity_poly.pdbx_strand_id
1 'polypeptide(L)'
;MSEDSTGEFHLKAGKGRVYRLTLISKIFAVLNVTDIFRGKLPDLAKEGFAYSSMKMKAHFKNGVLLVDEGIINGDSMRIFADGRVDFVKERLNLTVLVAPFKTLDTVVSHIPLLGRVLTGKSKTLVSFPVRVTGKLADPTVIPLSPTAVGSGLLGIMKRTIEMPVRIITPPVKKGD
;
A
#
# COMPACT_ATOMS: atom_id res chain seq x y z
N MET A 1 -18.52 20.75 -21.28
CA MET A 1 -18.42 19.41 -21.90
C MET A 1 -18.36 18.40 -20.76
N SER A 2 -19.31 17.47 -20.69
CA SER A 2 -19.24 16.35 -19.76
C SER A 2 -18.28 15.29 -20.34
N GLU A 3 -17.32 14.85 -19.54
CA GLU A 3 -16.46 13.72 -19.90
C GLU A 3 -17.23 12.43 -19.58
N ASP A 4 -17.53 11.60 -20.59
CA ASP A 4 -18.27 10.33 -20.45
C ASP A 4 -17.38 9.08 -20.64
N SER A 5 -16.07 9.28 -20.50
CA SER A 5 -15.07 8.22 -20.61
C SER A 5 -15.24 7.19 -19.50
N THR A 6 -15.33 5.90 -19.87
CA THR A 6 -15.37 4.78 -18.94
C THR A 6 -14.35 3.71 -19.31
N GLY A 7 -13.84 2.96 -18.35
CA GLY A 7 -12.92 1.86 -18.62
C GLY A 7 -12.45 1.12 -17.38
N GLU A 8 -11.87 -0.06 -17.57
CA GLU A 8 -11.23 -0.85 -16.52
C GLU A 8 -9.71 -0.85 -16.71
N PHE A 9 -8.99 -0.66 -15.61
CA PHE A 9 -7.54 -0.58 -15.60
C PHE A 9 -6.96 -1.70 -14.75
N HIS A 10 -6.18 -2.57 -15.39
CA HIS A 10 -5.41 -3.61 -14.73
C HIS A 10 -3.91 -3.37 -14.96
N LEU A 11 -3.21 -2.93 -13.91
CA LEU A 11 -1.78 -2.72 -13.95
C LEU A 11 -1.07 -3.85 -13.20
N LYS A 12 -0.01 -4.38 -13.81
CA LYS A 12 0.96 -5.25 -13.15
C LYS A 12 2.35 -4.80 -13.54
N ALA A 13 3.22 -4.59 -12.55
CA ALA A 13 4.63 -4.34 -12.77
C ALA A 13 5.46 -5.23 -11.84
N GLY A 14 6.63 -5.65 -12.31
CA GLY A 14 7.59 -6.43 -11.53
C GLY A 14 8.90 -5.66 -11.38
N LYS A 15 9.62 -5.90 -10.29
CA LYS A 15 10.98 -5.42 -10.01
C LYS A 15 11.23 -3.98 -10.48
N GLY A 16 10.76 -3.02 -9.71
CA GLY A 16 10.91 -1.61 -10.03
C GLY A 16 11.27 -0.77 -8.82
N ARG A 17 11.38 0.54 -9.05
CA ARG A 17 11.72 1.50 -8.01
C ARG A 17 10.96 2.79 -8.24
N VAL A 18 10.34 3.29 -7.18
CA VAL A 18 9.62 4.56 -7.18
C VAL A 18 10.56 5.64 -6.64
N TYR A 19 11.17 6.41 -7.54
CA TYR A 19 12.23 7.36 -7.18
C TYR A 19 11.71 8.67 -6.60
N ARG A 20 10.50 9.11 -6.96
CA ARG A 20 9.93 10.38 -6.49
C ARG A 20 8.41 10.34 -6.54
N LEU A 21 7.79 10.13 -5.38
CA LEU A 21 6.42 10.53 -5.15
C LEU A 21 6.39 11.17 -3.76
N THR A 22 6.09 12.47 -3.72
CA THR A 22 5.84 13.22 -2.48
C THR A 22 4.92 12.46 -1.54
N LEU A 23 3.96 11.73 -2.11
CA LEU A 23 3.07 10.80 -1.40
C LEU A 23 3.81 9.77 -0.54
N ILE A 24 4.69 8.98 -1.14
CA ILE A 24 5.39 7.90 -0.44
C ILE A 24 6.22 8.50 0.69
N SER A 25 7.00 9.54 0.41
CA SER A 25 7.80 10.24 1.43
C SER A 25 6.95 10.81 2.57
N LYS A 26 5.78 11.38 2.28
CA LYS A 26 4.85 11.89 3.31
C LYS A 26 4.21 10.79 4.14
N ILE A 27 3.86 9.64 3.54
CA ILE A 27 3.43 8.45 4.27
C ILE A 27 4.51 8.04 5.26
N PHE A 28 5.76 8.00 4.82
CA PHE A 28 6.89 7.62 5.67
C PHE A 28 7.21 8.62 6.77
N ALA A 29 7.11 9.93 6.50
CA ALA A 29 7.30 10.94 7.53
C ALA A 29 6.34 10.73 8.70
N VAL A 30 5.06 10.44 8.43
CA VAL A 30 4.05 10.13 9.44
C VAL A 30 4.40 8.84 10.22
N LEU A 31 4.91 7.81 9.54
CA LEU A 31 5.33 6.56 10.17
C LEU A 31 6.62 6.70 11.01
N ASN A 32 7.51 7.63 10.65
CA ASN A 32 8.71 7.93 11.43
C ASN A 32 8.37 8.69 12.71
N VAL A 33 7.46 9.68 12.64
CA VAL A 33 6.96 10.43 13.82
C VAL A 33 6.30 9.51 14.86
N THR A 34 5.78 8.36 14.44
CA THR A 34 5.17 7.36 15.32
C THR A 34 6.17 6.32 15.86
N ASP A 35 7.48 6.55 15.69
CA ASP A 35 8.58 5.76 16.26
C ASP A 35 8.65 4.28 15.82
N ILE A 36 7.81 3.86 14.86
CA ILE A 36 7.71 2.47 14.37
C ILE A 36 9.02 2.02 13.70
N PHE A 37 9.76 2.98 13.13
CA PHE A 37 10.90 2.73 12.27
C PHE A 37 12.17 3.46 12.73
N ARG A 38 12.44 3.51 14.04
CA ARG A 38 13.59 4.18 14.68
C ARG A 38 15.02 3.83 14.17
N GLY A 39 15.20 3.19 13.01
CA GLY A 39 16.53 3.07 12.40
C GLY A 39 16.65 2.22 11.13
N LYS A 40 15.58 1.98 10.36
CA LYS A 40 15.64 1.05 9.19
C LYS A 40 14.88 1.51 7.93
N LEU A 41 14.43 2.76 7.86
CA LEU A 41 13.86 3.27 6.61
C LEU A 41 15.02 3.66 5.67
N PRO A 42 15.03 3.16 4.42
CA PRO A 42 15.94 3.69 3.42
C PRO A 42 15.73 5.21 3.29
N ASP A 43 16.76 5.95 2.91
CA ASP A 43 16.57 7.34 2.53
C ASP A 43 15.77 7.36 1.23
N LEU A 44 14.44 7.44 1.33
CA LEU A 44 13.55 7.38 0.17
C LEU A 44 13.64 8.63 -0.69
N ALA A 45 14.14 9.73 -0.14
CA ALA A 45 14.40 10.94 -0.91
C ALA A 45 15.61 10.77 -1.84
N LYS A 46 16.62 9.99 -1.41
CA LYS A 46 17.82 9.70 -2.22
C LYS A 46 17.70 8.42 -3.05
N GLU A 47 17.22 7.36 -2.43
CA GLU A 47 17.23 6.03 -3.03
C GLU A 47 15.88 5.70 -3.68
N GLY A 48 14.75 6.21 -3.19
CA GLY A 48 13.41 5.82 -3.65
C GLY A 48 12.94 4.47 -3.07
N PHE A 49 11.68 4.09 -3.35
CA PHE A 49 11.05 2.88 -2.81
C PHE A 49 11.15 1.70 -3.80
N ALA A 50 11.98 0.72 -3.49
CA ALA A 50 12.11 -0.50 -4.29
C ALA A 50 10.92 -1.45 -4.05
N TYR A 51 10.43 -2.07 -5.13
CA TYR A 51 9.36 -3.05 -5.09
C TYR A 51 9.63 -4.26 -5.99
N SER A 52 9.24 -5.44 -5.51
CA SER A 52 9.28 -6.70 -6.27
C SER A 52 8.08 -6.86 -7.19
N SER A 53 6.91 -6.35 -6.78
CA SER A 53 5.72 -6.29 -7.65
C SER A 53 4.77 -5.17 -7.27
N MET A 54 4.08 -4.63 -8.25
CA MET A 54 2.96 -3.71 -8.11
C MET A 54 1.76 -4.26 -8.86
N LYS A 55 0.57 -4.16 -8.27
CA LYS A 55 -0.71 -4.51 -8.89
C LYS A 55 -1.72 -3.41 -8.62
N MET A 56 -2.52 -3.06 -9.62
CA MET A 56 -3.65 -2.17 -9.47
C MET A 56 -4.84 -2.69 -10.26
N LYS A 57 -6.03 -2.67 -9.64
CA LYS A 57 -7.32 -2.75 -10.31
C LYS A 57 -8.09 -1.48 -10.02
N ALA A 58 -8.65 -0.89 -11.06
CA ALA A 58 -9.39 0.35 -10.95
C ALA A 58 -10.43 0.48 -12.06
N HIS A 59 -11.50 1.22 -11.76
CA HIS A 59 -12.50 1.64 -12.72
C HIS A 59 -12.35 3.14 -12.98
N PHE A 60 -12.29 3.54 -14.25
CA PHE A 60 -12.30 4.94 -14.65
C PHE A 60 -13.70 5.32 -15.08
N LYS A 61 -14.17 6.48 -14.61
CA LYS A 61 -15.43 7.08 -15.03
C LYS A 61 -15.34 8.59 -14.89
N ASN A 62 -15.57 9.30 -15.99
CA ASN A 62 -15.75 10.76 -16.03
C ASN A 62 -14.59 11.49 -15.33
N GLY A 63 -13.35 11.17 -15.71
CA GLY A 63 -12.16 11.79 -15.13
C GLY A 63 -11.77 11.28 -13.74
N VAL A 64 -12.54 10.35 -13.16
CA VAL A 64 -12.28 9.78 -11.83
C VAL A 64 -11.86 8.32 -11.96
N LEU A 65 -10.68 8.01 -11.43
CA LEU A 65 -10.20 6.65 -11.22
C LEU A 65 -10.58 6.18 -9.82
N LEU A 66 -11.49 5.22 -9.75
CA LEU A 66 -11.84 4.48 -8.55
C LEU A 66 -10.85 3.31 -8.42
N VAL A 67 -9.98 3.37 -7.41
CA VAL A 67 -9.00 2.33 -7.13
C VAL A 67 -9.66 1.30 -6.21
N ASP A 68 -9.96 0.12 -6.75
CA ASP A 68 -10.56 -0.97 -6.00
C ASP A 68 -9.51 -1.79 -5.26
N GLU A 69 -8.35 -1.97 -5.88
CA GLU A 69 -7.26 -2.78 -5.33
C GLU A 69 -5.90 -2.24 -5.78
N GLY A 70 -5.18 -1.55 -4.90
CA GLY A 70 -3.76 -1.23 -5.08
C GLY A 70 -2.89 -2.06 -4.15
N ILE A 71 -1.86 -2.73 -4.68
CA ILE A 71 -0.91 -3.53 -3.90
C ILE A 71 0.51 -3.23 -4.38
N ILE A 72 1.40 -2.87 -3.46
CA ILE A 72 2.84 -2.78 -3.72
C ILE A 72 3.58 -3.68 -2.73
N ASN A 73 4.33 -4.64 -3.26
CA ASN A 73 5.22 -5.52 -2.51
C ASN A 73 6.63 -4.92 -2.52
N GLY A 74 6.93 -4.09 -1.51
CA GLY A 74 8.27 -3.55 -1.28
C GLY A 74 9.20 -4.55 -0.59
N ASP A 75 10.49 -4.20 -0.47
CA ASP A 75 11.49 -5.05 0.20
C ASP A 75 11.41 -4.99 1.73
N SER A 76 10.94 -3.86 2.27
CA SER A 76 10.82 -3.61 3.72
C SER A 76 9.37 -3.72 4.23
N MET A 77 8.40 -3.59 3.33
CA MET A 77 6.98 -3.54 3.66
C MET A 77 6.10 -3.78 2.45
N ARG A 78 4.82 -4.01 2.75
CA ARG A 78 3.75 -4.09 1.77
C ARG A 78 2.80 -2.92 1.95
N ILE A 79 2.33 -2.35 0.84
CA ILE A 79 1.38 -1.25 0.82
C ILE A 79 0.10 -1.72 0.13
N PHE A 80 -1.04 -1.40 0.72
CA PHE A 80 -2.36 -1.62 0.16
C PHE A 80 -3.09 -0.30 0.03
N ALA A 81 -3.85 -0.09 -1.03
CA ALA A 81 -4.61 1.14 -1.22
C ALA A 81 -5.96 0.89 -1.90
N ASP A 82 -6.96 1.67 -1.50
CA ASP A 82 -8.23 1.85 -2.23
C ASP A 82 -8.66 3.32 -2.13
N GLY A 83 -9.59 3.73 -2.99
CA GLY A 83 -10.19 5.06 -2.93
C GLY A 83 -10.39 5.67 -4.31
N ARG A 84 -10.21 6.99 -4.42
CA ARG A 84 -10.46 7.72 -5.68
C ARG A 84 -9.37 8.73 -6.00
N VAL A 85 -9.11 8.87 -7.29
CA VAL A 85 -8.27 9.92 -7.88
C VAL A 85 -9.12 10.64 -8.93
N ASP A 86 -9.36 11.91 -8.72
CA ASP A 86 -10.06 12.80 -9.64
C ASP A 86 -9.01 13.59 -10.43
N PHE A 87 -8.81 13.21 -11.69
CA PHE A 87 -7.83 13.85 -12.57
C PHE A 87 -8.30 15.21 -13.09
N VAL A 88 -9.61 15.43 -13.18
CA VAL A 88 -10.19 16.71 -13.62
C VAL A 88 -10.00 17.77 -12.55
N LYS A 89 -10.20 17.42 -11.28
CA LYS A 89 -10.01 18.33 -10.15
C LYS A 89 -8.59 18.29 -9.59
N GLU A 90 -7.74 17.40 -10.10
CA GLU A 90 -6.39 17.12 -9.58
C GLU A 90 -6.40 16.82 -8.07
N ARG A 91 -7.35 16.00 -7.62
CA ARG A 91 -7.49 15.63 -6.20
C ARG A 91 -7.51 14.13 -6.02
N LEU A 92 -7.10 13.69 -4.84
CA LEU A 92 -7.23 12.29 -4.45
C LEU A 92 -7.82 12.18 -3.05
N ASN A 93 -8.42 11.02 -2.78
CA ASN A 93 -8.77 10.56 -1.45
C ASN A 93 -8.61 9.04 -1.41
N LEU A 94 -7.51 8.58 -0.83
CA LEU A 94 -7.13 7.18 -0.73
C LEU A 94 -7.04 6.78 0.74
N THR A 95 -7.46 5.56 1.05
CA THR A 95 -7.09 4.88 2.27
C THR A 95 -5.93 3.95 1.96
N VAL A 96 -4.87 4.02 2.76
CA VAL A 96 -3.64 3.26 2.55
C VAL A 96 -3.30 2.49 3.81
N LEU A 97 -3.02 1.19 3.69
CA LEU A 97 -2.44 0.37 4.75
C LEU A 97 -0.97 0.12 4.46
N VAL A 98 -0.11 0.44 5.41
CA VAL A 98 1.31 0.11 5.34
C VAL A 98 1.62 -1.00 6.33
N ALA A 99 2.03 -2.16 5.82
CA ALA A 99 2.32 -3.36 6.59
C ALA A 99 3.82 -3.70 6.54
N PRO A 100 4.60 -3.40 7.60
CA PRO A 100 6.03 -3.71 7.65
C PRO A 100 6.29 -5.22 7.77
N PHE A 101 7.41 -5.72 7.24
CA PHE A 101 7.73 -7.15 7.35
C PHE A 101 8.33 -7.57 8.70
N LYS A 102 9.00 -6.66 9.42
CA LYS A 102 9.79 -6.99 10.63
C LYS A 102 9.08 -6.71 11.97
N THR A 103 7.77 -6.50 11.98
CA THR A 103 7.01 -6.12 13.18
C THR A 103 6.45 -7.33 13.93
N LEU A 104 7.30 -8.13 14.58
CA LEU A 104 6.81 -9.07 15.61
C LEU A 104 7.27 -8.78 17.05
N ASP A 105 8.50 -8.33 17.31
CA ASP A 105 9.00 -8.44 18.70
C ASP A 105 9.17 -7.15 19.50
N THR A 106 8.97 -5.93 18.95
CA THR A 106 9.35 -4.70 19.69
C THR A 106 8.33 -3.55 19.68
N VAL A 107 7.25 -3.61 18.89
CA VAL A 107 6.45 -2.40 18.54
C VAL A 107 4.96 -2.51 18.91
N VAL A 108 4.57 -3.48 19.76
CA VAL A 108 3.15 -3.65 20.14
C VAL A 108 2.75 -2.75 21.33
N SER A 109 3.70 -2.31 22.16
CA SER A 109 3.39 -1.66 23.44
C SER A 109 3.23 -0.14 23.43
N HIS A 110 3.62 0.57 22.37
CA HIS A 110 3.74 2.06 22.41
C HIS A 110 2.94 2.84 21.36
N ILE A 111 2.09 2.17 20.55
CA ILE A 111 1.41 2.85 19.44
C ILE A 111 -0.11 2.79 19.59
N PRO A 112 -0.78 3.90 19.96
CA PRO A 112 -2.22 3.92 20.27
C PRO A 112 -3.14 3.80 19.03
N LEU A 113 -2.60 3.81 17.81
CA LEU A 113 -3.37 3.77 16.55
C LEU A 113 -3.28 2.41 15.81
N LEU A 114 -2.96 1.33 16.52
CA LEU A 114 -2.75 0.01 15.91
C LEU A 114 -4.04 -0.70 15.53
N GLY A 115 -4.17 -1.02 14.25
CA GLY A 115 -5.24 -1.87 13.76
C GLY A 115 -4.84 -3.31 13.84
N ARG A 116 -5.47 -4.04 14.77
CA ARG A 116 -5.27 -5.47 14.89
C ARG A 116 -6.25 -6.19 13.97
N VAL A 117 -5.74 -6.73 12.86
CA VAL A 117 -6.47 -7.74 12.11
C VAL A 117 -5.92 -9.09 12.53
N LEU A 118 -6.74 -9.85 13.26
CA LEU A 118 -6.44 -11.24 13.57
C LEU A 118 -6.55 -12.04 12.27
N THR A 119 -5.42 -12.51 11.76
CA THR A 119 -5.40 -13.58 10.75
C THR A 119 -5.09 -14.90 11.45
N GLY A 120 -5.54 -16.01 10.85
CA GLY A 120 -5.52 -17.33 11.50
C GLY A 120 -4.14 -17.81 12.00
N LYS A 121 -4.15 -18.92 12.74
CA LYS A 121 -3.00 -19.65 13.35
C LYS A 121 -1.89 -18.76 13.98
N SER A 122 -2.26 -17.64 14.60
CA SER A 122 -1.39 -16.82 15.47
C SER A 122 -0.42 -15.86 14.77
N LYS A 123 -0.78 -15.27 13.62
CA LYS A 123 -0.06 -14.10 13.09
C LYS A 123 -0.93 -12.85 13.18
N THR A 124 -0.61 -11.97 14.14
CA THR A 124 -1.15 -10.61 14.18
C THR A 124 -0.56 -9.84 13.01
N LEU A 125 -1.40 -9.39 12.08
CA LEU A 125 -0.97 -8.49 11.05
C LEU A 125 -1.06 -7.07 11.57
N VAL A 126 0.11 -6.45 11.69
CA VAL A 126 0.24 -5.04 12.03
C VAL A 126 0.29 -4.25 10.75
N SER A 127 -0.68 -3.36 10.57
CA SER A 127 -0.68 -2.38 9.50
C SER A 127 -1.03 -1.01 10.04
N PHE A 128 -0.48 0.02 9.41
CA PHE A 128 -0.69 1.41 9.76
C PHE A 128 -1.62 2.04 8.74
N PRO A 129 -2.86 2.35 9.13
CA PRO A 129 -3.81 2.99 8.24
C PRO A 129 -3.53 4.49 8.18
N VAL A 130 -3.46 5.01 6.96
CA VAL A 130 -3.35 6.44 6.70
C VAL A 130 -4.36 6.84 5.63
N ARG A 131 -4.89 8.06 5.75
CA ARG A 131 -5.64 8.72 4.70
C ARG A 131 -4.69 9.60 3.92
N VAL A 132 -4.75 9.47 2.61
CA VAL A 132 -4.07 10.36 1.67
C VAL A 132 -5.14 11.19 1.00
N THR A 133 -5.11 12.51 1.15
CA THR A 133 -6.14 13.40 0.61
C THR A 133 -5.56 14.73 0.18
N GLY A 134 -6.23 15.44 -0.71
CA GLY A 134 -5.80 16.77 -1.15
C GLY A 134 -5.42 16.82 -2.61
N LYS A 135 -4.46 17.67 -2.97
CA LYS A 135 -3.98 17.85 -4.35
C LYS A 135 -3.20 16.60 -4.79
N LEU A 136 -3.37 16.19 -6.04
CA LEU A 136 -2.68 15.04 -6.62
C LEU A 136 -1.15 15.22 -6.61
N ALA A 137 -0.68 16.43 -6.94
CA ALA A 137 0.74 16.77 -6.96
C ALA A 137 1.36 16.87 -5.56
N ASP A 138 0.57 17.26 -4.56
CA ASP A 138 1.04 17.46 -3.18
C ASP A 138 -0.05 17.05 -2.16
N PRO A 139 -0.23 15.75 -1.91
CA PRO A 139 -1.28 15.29 -1.01
C PRO A 139 -0.88 15.47 0.45
N THR A 140 -1.88 15.54 1.32
CA THR A 140 -1.72 15.47 2.78
C THR A 140 -1.92 14.03 3.24
N VAL A 141 -1.09 13.58 4.17
CA VAL A 141 -1.18 12.24 4.77
C VAL A 141 -1.53 12.37 6.24
N ILE A 142 -2.57 11.65 6.67
CA ILE A 142 -3.14 11.73 8.02
C ILE A 142 -3.27 10.31 8.57
N PRO A 143 -2.73 9.99 9.77
CA PRO A 143 -3.02 8.73 10.44
C PRO A 143 -4.52 8.51 10.61
N LEU A 144 -4.95 7.25 10.48
CA LEU A 144 -6.33 6.87 10.75
C LEU A 144 -6.42 6.00 12.00
N SER A 145 -7.59 6.03 12.63
CA SER A 145 -7.98 4.93 13.51
C SER A 145 -8.14 3.66 12.67
N PRO A 146 -7.74 2.50 13.19
CA PRO A 146 -8.01 1.20 12.57
C PRO A 146 -9.46 0.95 12.18
N THR A 147 -10.38 1.45 12.99
CA THR A 147 -11.82 1.31 12.77
C THR A 147 -12.32 2.10 11.56
N ALA A 148 -11.50 3.03 11.03
CA ALA A 148 -11.81 3.80 9.84
C ALA A 148 -11.44 3.06 8.53
N VAL A 149 -10.83 1.88 8.62
CA VAL A 149 -10.46 1.08 7.45
C VAL A 149 -11.66 0.27 6.97
N GLY A 150 -12.03 0.42 5.70
CA GLY A 150 -13.12 -0.34 5.09
C GLY A 150 -12.83 -1.85 4.99
N SER A 151 -13.87 -2.66 5.10
CA SER A 151 -13.78 -4.13 4.98
C SER A 151 -13.19 -4.61 3.65
N GLY A 152 -13.40 -3.86 2.56
CA GLY A 152 -12.80 -4.12 1.25
C GLY A 152 -11.27 -4.13 1.29
N LEU A 153 -10.67 -3.05 1.80
CA LEU A 153 -9.21 -2.91 1.93
C LEU A 153 -8.60 -3.94 2.89
N LEU A 154 -9.28 -4.22 4.01
CA LEU A 154 -8.89 -5.28 4.94
C LEU A 154 -8.91 -6.67 4.27
N GLY A 155 -9.93 -6.94 3.45
CA GLY A 155 -10.03 -8.18 2.68
C GLY A 155 -8.90 -8.34 1.66
N ILE A 156 -8.52 -7.26 0.97
CA ILE A 156 -7.37 -7.24 0.04
C ILE A 156 -6.08 -7.58 0.80
N MET A 157 -5.85 -6.94 1.94
CA MET A 157 -4.67 -7.20 2.77
C MET A 157 -4.61 -8.67 3.21
N LYS A 158 -5.72 -9.18 3.78
CA LYS A 158 -5.81 -10.54 4.28
C LYS A 158 -5.52 -11.57 3.18
N ARG A 159 -6.21 -11.48 2.04
CA ARG A 159 -6.01 -12.39 0.90
C ARG A 159 -4.57 -12.37 0.40
N THR A 160 -3.97 -11.18 0.28
CA THR A 160 -2.61 -11.04 -0.25
C THR A 160 -1.57 -11.71 0.64
N ILE A 161 -1.76 -11.65 1.95
CA ILE A 161 -0.84 -12.22 2.94
C ILE A 161 -1.06 -13.72 3.12
N GLU A 162 -2.31 -14.18 3.02
CA GLU A 162 -2.66 -15.60 3.06
C GLU A 162 -2.34 -16.34 1.75
N MET A 163 -2.06 -15.62 0.65
CA MET A 163 -1.65 -16.27 -0.60
C MET A 163 -0.40 -17.13 -0.39
N PRO A 164 -0.45 -18.44 -0.67
CA PRO A 164 0.74 -19.26 -0.65
C PRO A 164 1.71 -18.74 -1.71
N VAL A 165 2.97 -18.53 -1.33
CA VAL A 165 4.05 -18.26 -2.27
C VAL A 165 4.19 -19.51 -3.12
N ARG A 166 3.56 -19.55 -4.30
CA ARG A 166 3.86 -20.58 -5.29
C ARG A 166 5.29 -20.33 -5.75
N ILE A 167 6.23 -21.12 -5.22
CA ILE A 167 7.56 -21.25 -5.80
C ILE A 167 7.30 -21.89 -7.17
N ILE A 168 7.35 -21.09 -8.23
CA ILE A 168 7.47 -21.61 -9.58
C ILE A 168 8.91 -22.11 -9.68
N THR A 169 9.15 -23.35 -9.25
CA THR A 169 10.40 -24.03 -9.60
C THR A 169 10.32 -24.30 -11.09
N PRO A 170 11.24 -23.78 -11.93
CA PRO A 170 11.33 -24.24 -13.31
C PRO A 170 11.48 -25.77 -13.28
N PRO A 171 10.83 -26.53 -14.17
CA PRO A 171 11.15 -27.95 -14.29
C PRO A 171 12.65 -28.04 -14.57
N VAL A 172 13.37 -28.67 -13.65
CA VAL A 172 14.77 -29.05 -13.87
C VAL A 172 14.73 -29.97 -15.08
N LYS A 173 15.17 -29.48 -16.24
CA LYS A 173 15.54 -30.37 -17.33
C LYS A 173 16.68 -31.22 -16.79
N LYS A 174 16.36 -32.47 -16.46
CA LYS A 174 17.36 -33.50 -16.25
C LYS A 174 17.98 -33.74 -17.62
N GLY A 175 19.19 -33.23 -17.80
CA GLY A 175 20.05 -33.63 -18.92
C GLY A 175 20.52 -35.05 -18.65
N ASP A 176 20.12 -35.94 -19.55
CA ASP A 176 20.85 -37.06 -20.16
C ASP A 176 19.85 -38.15 -20.56
#